data_AF-J9FKR8-F1
#
_entry.id   AF-J9FKR8-F1
#
_cell.length_a   1.000
_cell.length_b   1.000
_cell.length_c   1.000
_cell.angle_alpha   90.00
_cell.angle_beta   90.00
_cell.angle_gamma   90.00
#
_symmetry.space_group_name_H-M   'P 1'
#
loop_
_entity.id
_entity.type
_entity.pdbx_description
1 polymer ?
#
loop_
_entity_poly.entity_id
_entity_poly.type
_entity_poly.pdbx_seq_one_letter_code
_entity_poly.pdbx_strand_id
1 'polypeptide(L)'
;CSVNSYLRQIISAWSESFDYVVIDGEAGVEQINRRVMEKVTHLILVTDPCKRGMKVIQTIKNVAQELTMFQKCGVIVNRFNDDNLKQYLDVGDVDVLAYIPDDPELALAD
;
A
#
# COMPACT_ATOMS: atom_id res chain seq x y z
N CYS A 1 -22.04 -12.63 1.58
CA CYS A 1 -22.52 -12.32 0.22
C CYS A 1 -21.80 -13.17 -0.81
N SER A 2 -22.56 -13.88 -1.63
CA SER A 2 -22.11 -14.73 -2.74
C SER A 2 -21.19 -13.99 -3.73
N VAL A 3 -21.41 -12.70 -3.96
CA VAL A 3 -20.61 -11.87 -4.89
C VAL A 3 -19.14 -11.80 -4.49
N ASN A 4 -18.82 -11.53 -3.22
CA ASN A 4 -17.41 -11.46 -2.78
C ASN A 4 -16.72 -12.83 -2.81
N SER A 5 -17.48 -13.93 -2.69
CA SER A 5 -16.92 -15.28 -2.83
C SER A 5 -16.57 -15.59 -4.29
N TYR A 6 -17.37 -15.09 -5.23
CA TYR A 6 -17.14 -15.25 -6.66
C TYR A 6 -15.93 -14.45 -7.14
N LEU A 7 -15.82 -13.21 -6.67
CA LEU A 7 -14.69 -12.32 -6.96
C LEU A 7 -13.36 -12.91 -6.46
N ARG A 8 -13.36 -13.56 -5.28
CA ARG A 8 -12.21 -14.31 -4.76
C ARG A 8 -11.79 -15.47 -5.66
N GLN A 9 -12.73 -16.24 -6.20
CA GLN A 9 -12.43 -17.37 -7.07
C GLN A 9 -11.81 -16.91 -8.40
N ILE A 10 -12.33 -15.82 -8.97
CA ILE A 10 -11.78 -15.24 -10.20
C ILE A 10 -10.36 -14.70 -9.96
N ILE A 11 -10.15 -13.88 -8.92
CA ILE A 11 -8.81 -13.36 -8.61
C ILE A 11 -7.83 -14.51 -8.34
N SER A 12 -8.28 -15.56 -7.65
CA SER A 12 -7.45 -16.73 -7.38
C SER A 12 -7.05 -17.48 -8.65
N ALA A 13 -8.02 -17.77 -9.52
CA ALA A 13 -7.77 -18.48 -10.78
C ALA A 13 -6.89 -17.65 -11.73
N TRP A 14 -7.08 -16.33 -11.77
CA TRP A 14 -6.24 -15.43 -12.57
C TRP A 14 -4.85 -15.26 -11.97
N SER A 15 -4.70 -15.21 -10.65
CA SER A 15 -3.37 -15.08 -10.01
C SER A 15 -2.44 -16.26 -10.30
N GLU A 16 -2.97 -17.44 -10.65
CA GLU A 16 -2.15 -18.58 -11.09
C GLU A 16 -1.62 -18.42 -12.51
N SER A 17 -2.18 -17.49 -13.29
CA SER A 17 -1.79 -17.24 -14.69
C SER A 17 -0.77 -16.11 -14.87
N PHE A 18 -0.42 -15.39 -13.80
CA PHE A 18 0.51 -14.26 -13.84
C PHE A 18 1.55 -14.37 -12.74
N ASP A 19 2.80 -14.01 -13.05
CA ASP A 19 3.88 -13.99 -12.06
C ASP A 19 3.62 -12.94 -10.96
N TYR A 20 2.91 -11.85 -11.30
CA TYR A 20 2.57 -10.77 -10.40
C TYR A 20 1.16 -10.23 -10.68
N VAL A 21 0.42 -9.94 -9.61
CA VAL A 21 -0.88 -9.26 -9.65
C VAL A 21 -0.80 -8.03 -8.75
N VAL A 22 -1.03 -6.85 -9.33
CA VAL A 22 -1.10 -5.59 -8.59
C VAL A 22 -2.55 -5.28 -8.30
N ILE A 23 -2.87 -5.06 -7.04
CA ILE A 23 -4.20 -4.65 -6.59
C ILE A 23 -4.07 -3.23 -6.07
N ASP A 24 -4.63 -2.28 -6.81
CA ASP A 24 -4.75 -0.91 -6.33
C ASP A 24 -5.93 -0.82 -5.35
N GLY A 25 -5.69 -0.16 -4.21
CA GLY A 25 -6.62 -0.06 -3.10
C GLY A 25 -6.68 1.36 -2.57
N GLU A 26 -7.89 1.86 -2.32
CA GLU A 26 -8.08 3.19 -1.74
C GLU A 26 -7.42 3.30 -0.37
N ALA A 27 -6.88 4.48 -0.07
CA ALA A 27 -6.20 4.79 1.18
C ALA A 27 -7.19 4.84 2.35
N GLY A 28 -7.46 3.67 2.95
CA GLY A 28 -8.37 3.57 4.08
C GLY A 28 -8.30 2.21 4.76
N VAL A 29 -8.29 2.23 6.09
CA VAL A 29 -8.36 1.02 6.93
C VAL A 29 -9.64 0.23 6.64
N GLU A 30 -10.72 0.90 6.23
CA GLU A 30 -12.01 0.27 5.86
C GLU A 30 -11.93 -0.57 4.57
N GLN A 31 -10.97 -0.27 3.68
CA GLN A 31 -10.73 -1.02 2.44
C GLN A 31 -9.77 -2.20 2.65
N ILE A 32 -9.18 -2.33 3.84
CA ILE A 32 -8.57 -3.58 4.34
C ILE A 32 -9.71 -4.56 4.66
N ASN A 33 -10.51 -4.82 3.64
CA ASN A 33 -11.62 -5.72 3.67
C ASN A 33 -11.02 -7.11 3.90
N ARG A 34 -11.52 -7.83 4.91
CA ARG A 34 -11.11 -9.18 5.36
C ARG A 34 -11.08 -10.26 4.28
N ARG A 35 -11.23 -9.92 3.00
CA ARG A 35 -11.44 -10.83 1.87
C ARG A 35 -10.43 -10.75 0.73
N VAL A 36 -9.70 -9.64 0.58
CA VAL A 36 -8.64 -9.49 -0.45
C VAL A 36 -7.26 -9.76 0.14
N MET A 37 -7.07 -9.42 1.41
CA MET A 37 -5.77 -9.50 2.09
C MET A 37 -5.29 -10.93 2.41
N GLU A 38 -6.16 -11.94 2.37
CA GLU A 38 -5.76 -13.35 2.63
C GLU A 38 -4.70 -13.87 1.65
N LYS A 39 -4.55 -13.23 0.47
CA LYS A 39 -3.55 -13.61 -0.56
C LYS A 39 -2.47 -12.56 -0.80
N VAL A 40 -2.47 -11.45 -0.07
CA VAL A 40 -1.48 -10.38 -0.28
C VAL A 40 -0.15 -10.83 0.32
N THR A 41 0.86 -11.04 -0.53
CA THR A 41 2.22 -11.42 -0.09
C THR A 41 3.07 -10.20 0.21
N HIS A 42 2.90 -9.11 -0.54
CA HIS A 42 3.66 -7.87 -0.41
C HIS A 42 2.67 -6.71 -0.25
N LEU A 43 2.74 -6.03 0.89
CA LEU A 43 1.99 -4.80 1.13
C LEU A 43 2.88 -3.60 0.81
N ILE A 44 2.47 -2.78 -0.16
CA ILE A 44 3.15 -1.53 -0.50
C ILE A 44 2.27 -0.37 -0.05
N LEU A 45 2.80 0.45 0.85
CA LEU A 45 2.16 1.66 1.34
C LEU A 45 2.71 2.85 0.59
N VAL A 46 1.85 3.70 0.03
CA VAL A 46 2.29 4.91 -0.67
C VAL A 46 1.82 6.12 0.14
N THR A 47 2.71 7.08 0.39
CA THR A 47 2.37 8.28 1.16
C THR A 47 3.17 9.50 0.73
N ASP A 48 2.57 10.68 0.86
CA ASP A 48 3.28 11.96 0.71
C ASP A 48 4.08 12.29 1.99
N PRO A 49 5.14 13.13 1.95
CA PRO A 49 5.99 13.46 3.10
C PRO A 49 5.29 14.40 4.10
N CYS A 50 4.16 13.98 4.63
CA CYS A 50 3.36 14.72 5.59
C CYS A 50 3.11 13.90 6.86
N LYS A 51 3.10 14.58 8.02
CA LYS A 51 2.90 13.92 9.33
C LYS A 51 1.60 13.11 9.40
N ARG A 52 0.55 13.56 8.70
CA ARG A 52 -0.73 12.86 8.65
C ARG A 52 -0.61 11.55 7.87
N GLY A 53 0.05 11.58 6.71
CA GLY A 53 0.31 10.40 5.88
C GLY A 53 1.09 9.33 6.63
N MET A 54 2.13 9.76 7.36
CA MET A 54 2.93 8.90 8.23
C MET A 54 2.08 8.18 9.30
N LYS A 55 1.15 8.87 9.96
CA LYS A 55 0.21 8.24 10.91
C LYS A 55 -0.75 7.25 10.24
N VAL A 56 -1.20 7.55 9.03
CA VAL A 56 -2.11 6.69 8.28
C VAL A 56 -1.42 5.38 7.89
N ILE A 57 -0.19 5.43 7.36
CA ILE A 57 0.55 4.21 7.00
C ILE A 57 0.83 3.32 8.21
N GLN A 58 1.16 3.91 9.37
CA GLN A 58 1.37 3.17 10.62
C GLN A 58 0.07 2.49 11.06
N THR A 59 -1.07 3.18 10.95
CA THR A 59 -2.39 2.62 11.28
C THR A 59 -2.74 1.47 10.34
N ILE A 60 -2.55 1.63 9.03
CA ILE A 60 -2.79 0.59 8.02
C ILE A 60 -1.91 -0.64 8.29
N LYS A 61 -0.62 -0.43 8.59
CA LYS A 61 0.30 -1.52 8.95
C LYS A 61 -0.20 -2.31 10.16
N ASN A 62 -0.59 -1.62 11.24
CA ASN A 62 -1.06 -2.27 12.45
C ASN A 62 -2.32 -3.11 12.18
N VAL A 63 -3.28 -2.56 11.45
CA VAL A 63 -4.50 -3.30 11.09
C VAL A 63 -4.19 -4.48 10.15
N ALA A 64 -3.25 -4.31 9.21
CA ALA A 64 -2.84 -5.38 8.31
C ALA A 64 -2.10 -6.52 9.04
N GLN A 65 -1.38 -6.23 10.13
CA GLN A 65 -0.75 -7.24 10.98
C GLN A 65 -1.78 -8.06 11.76
N GLU A 66 -2.90 -7.45 12.17
CA GLU A 66 -3.97 -8.15 12.90
C GLU A 66 -4.86 -9.01 11.99
N LEU A 67 -5.04 -8.60 10.73
CA LEU A 67 -6.03 -9.21 9.83
C LEU A 67 -5.45 -10.20 8.82
N THR A 68 -4.12 -10.25 8.62
CA THR A 68 -3.53 -10.86 7.42
C THR A 68 -2.12 -11.43 7.68
N MET A 69 -1.71 -12.42 6.88
CA MET A 69 -0.32 -12.88 6.82
C MET A 69 0.33 -12.40 5.51
N PHE A 70 0.80 -11.15 5.47
CA PHE A 70 1.70 -10.70 4.40
C PHE A 70 3.15 -11.11 4.73
N GLN A 71 3.96 -11.37 3.70
CA GLN A 71 5.38 -11.75 3.86
C GLN A 71 6.27 -10.52 4.01
N LYS A 72 5.96 -9.44 3.30
CA LYS A 72 6.72 -8.18 3.33
C LYS A 72 5.79 -6.98 3.35
N CYS A 73 6.21 -5.93 4.04
CA CYS A 73 5.55 -4.63 4.04
C CYS A 73 6.61 -3.55 3.90
N GLY A 74 6.37 -2.61 2.99
CA GLY A 74 7.25 -1.47 2.80
C GLY A 74 6.51 -0.22 2.37
N VAL A 75 7.15 0.93 2.53
CA VAL A 75 6.59 2.24 2.21
C VAL A 75 7.36 2.92 1.09
N ILE A 76 6.63 3.53 0.17
CA ILE A 76 7.13 4.46 -0.83
C ILE A 76 6.69 5.86 -0.40
N VAL A 77 7.65 6.75 -0.26
CA VAL A 77 7.39 8.18 0.01
C VAL A 77 7.34 8.90 -1.33
N ASN A 78 6.14 9.22 -1.79
CA ASN A 78 5.89 9.90 -3.05
C ASN A 78 6.00 11.42 -2.90
N ARG A 79 6.19 12.16 -4.01
CA ARG A 79 6.30 13.63 -4.02
C ARG A 79 7.38 14.16 -3.07
N PHE A 80 8.51 13.46 -2.99
CA PHE A 80 9.59 13.74 -2.08
C PHE A 80 10.63 14.69 -2.70
N ASN A 81 10.53 15.98 -2.39
CA ASN A 81 11.35 17.03 -3.04
C ASN A 81 12.41 17.68 -2.13
N ASP A 82 12.44 17.32 -0.85
CA ASP A 82 13.32 17.98 0.12
C ASP A 82 13.90 16.96 1.11
N ASP A 83 15.20 16.69 0.98
CA ASP A 83 15.95 15.79 1.87
C ASP A 83 15.87 16.22 3.34
N ASN A 84 15.66 17.51 3.64
CA ASN A 84 15.47 17.97 5.01
C ASN A 84 14.23 17.37 5.65
N LEU A 85 13.26 16.91 4.86
CA LEU A 85 12.07 16.24 5.35
C LEU A 85 12.35 14.85 5.93
N LYS A 86 13.44 14.17 5.51
CA LYS A 86 13.78 12.81 5.99
C LYS A 86 13.82 12.71 7.51
N GLN A 87 14.35 13.72 8.19
CA GLN A 87 14.43 13.76 9.65
C GLN A 87 13.07 13.84 10.35
N TYR A 88 12.02 14.27 9.64
CA TYR A 88 10.67 14.41 10.15
C TYR A 88 9.74 13.26 9.71
N LEU A 89 10.23 12.36 8.86
CA LEU A 89 9.49 11.19 8.44
C LEU A 89 9.62 10.10 9.50
N ASP A 90 8.51 9.82 10.16
CA ASP A 90 8.39 8.69 11.08
C ASP A 90 7.50 7.63 10.43
N VAL A 91 8.12 6.64 9.79
CA VAL A 91 7.41 5.53 9.14
C VAL A 91 7.15 4.35 10.10
N GLY A 92 7.52 4.48 11.39
CA GLY A 92 7.53 3.36 12.34
C GLY A 92 8.45 2.23 11.89
N ASP A 93 8.12 0.97 12.24
CA ASP A 93 8.95 -0.19 11.85
C ASP A 93 8.67 -0.69 10.42
N VAL A 94 8.35 0.21 9.48
CA VAL A 94 8.11 -0.14 8.07
C VAL A 94 9.34 0.23 7.25
N ASP A 95 9.81 -0.69 6.41
CA ASP A 95 10.96 -0.45 5.55
C ASP A 95 10.61 0.57 4.46
N VAL A 96 11.42 1.64 4.35
CA VAL A 96 11.31 2.57 3.22
C VAL A 96 11.94 1.92 1.98
N LEU A 97 11.11 1.69 0.96
CA LEU A 97 11.52 1.06 -0.30
C LEU A 97 12.07 2.09 -1.28
N ALA A 98 11.47 3.28 -1.33
CA ALA A 98 11.86 4.33 -2.26
C ALA A 98 11.38 5.73 -1.80
N TYR A 99 12.10 6.74 -2.26
CA TYR A 99 11.65 8.14 -2.30
C TYR A 99 11.47 8.51 -3.76
N ILE A 100 10.25 8.89 -4.14
CA ILE A 100 9.93 9.30 -5.51
C ILE A 100 9.73 10.81 -5.51
N PRO A 101 10.53 11.59 -6.27
CA PRO A 101 10.34 13.03 -6.37
C PRO A 101 9.02 13.37 -7.07
N ASP A 102 8.53 14.58 -6.85
CA ASP A 102 7.41 15.10 -7.61
C ASP A 102 7.82 15.36 -9.06
N ASP A 103 6.91 15.05 -9.99
CA ASP A 103 7.10 15.26 -11.42
C ASP A 103 5.96 16.15 -11.95
N PRO A 104 6.22 17.45 -12.16
CA PRO A 104 5.23 18.37 -12.70
C PRO A 104 4.77 18.03 -14.12
N GLU A 105 5.58 17.35 -14.92
CA GLU A 105 5.22 16.97 -16.29
C GLU A 105 4.24 15.78 -16.29
N LEU A 106 4.37 14.87 -15.32
CA LEU A 106 3.43 13.78 -15.11
C LEU A 106 2.01 14.33 -14.83
N ALA A 107 1.90 15.37 -14.00
CA ALA A 107 0.63 16.01 -13.67
C ALA A 107 -0.06 16.71 -14.87
N LEU A 108 0.69 16.99 -15.94
CA LEU A 108 0.17 17.58 -17.19
C LEU A 108 -0.22 16.52 -18.23
N ALA A 109 0.17 15.26 -18.02
CA ALA A 109 -0.06 14.15 -18.94
C ALA A 109 -1.38 13.38 -18.67
N ASP A 110 -2.03 13.64 -17.54
CA ASP A 110 -3.39 13.17 -17.18
C ASP A 110 -4.49 14.10 -17.76
#